data_AF-A0A3B7MEK6-F1
#
_entry.id   AF-A0A3B7MEK6-F1
#
_cell.length_a   1.000
_cell.length_b   1.000
_cell.length_c   1.000
_cell.angle_alpha   90.00
_cell.angle_beta   90.00
_cell.angle_gamma   90.00
#
_symmetry.space_group_name_H-M   'P 1'
#
loop_
_entity.id
_entity.type
_entity.pdbx_description
1 polymer ?
#
loop_
_entity_poly.entity_id
_entity_poly.type
_entity_poly.pdbx_seq_one_letter_code
_entity_poly.pdbx_strand_id
1 'polypeptide(L)'
;MTSPIKTKPASLYLKIKYWDTEQEYCLRRWQRAVMNFRLPIQEILEASPSLTSFVQEIFVKQYRNGRKLFLSASGVSPHLIPDTPEFSLEQALDQNWLPWSPDATSEGTAQ
;
A
#
# COMPACT_ATOMS: atom_id res chain seq x y z
N MET A 1 -33.31 -28.21 5.79
CA MET A 1 -32.57 -27.42 4.79
C MET A 1 -33.05 -25.98 4.85
N THR A 2 -32.35 -25.12 5.61
CA THR A 2 -32.68 -23.70 5.74
C THR A 2 -32.27 -22.97 4.46
N SER A 3 -33.27 -22.43 3.76
CA SER A 3 -33.12 -21.76 2.47
C SER A 3 -32.09 -20.60 2.53
N PRO A 4 -31.16 -20.48 1.57
CA PRO A 4 -30.04 -19.50 1.57
C PRO A 4 -30.49 -18.03 1.51
N ILE A 5 -31.79 -17.78 1.40
CA ILE A 5 -32.39 -16.44 1.32
C ILE A 5 -32.47 -15.79 2.71
N LYS A 6 -32.54 -16.57 3.80
CA LYS A 6 -32.70 -16.03 5.17
C LYS A 6 -31.40 -15.59 5.84
N THR A 7 -30.23 -16.07 5.39
CA THR A 7 -28.92 -15.79 6.01
C THR A 7 -28.16 -14.62 5.38
N LYS A 8 -28.47 -14.25 4.13
CA LYS A 8 -27.85 -13.12 3.41
C LYS A 8 -28.20 -11.71 3.97
N PRO A 9 -29.43 -11.42 4.46
CA PRO A 9 -29.76 -10.08 4.94
C PRO A 9 -29.08 -9.74 6.27
N ALA A 10 -28.95 -10.72 7.17
CA ALA A 10 -28.29 -10.52 8.47
C ALA A 10 -26.79 -10.22 8.30
N SER A 11 -26.10 -10.91 7.38
CA SER A 11 -24.68 -10.65 7.11
C SER A 11 -24.46 -9.29 6.43
N LEU A 12 -25.38 -8.84 5.59
CA LEU A 12 -25.33 -7.50 4.99
C LEU A 12 -25.48 -6.40 6.06
N TYR A 13 -26.45 -6.54 6.97
CA TYR A 13 -26.64 -5.61 8.08
C TYR A 13 -25.39 -5.50 8.97
N LEU A 14 -24.76 -6.64 9.28
CA LEU A 14 -23.50 -6.65 10.04
C LEU A 14 -22.38 -5.93 9.28
N LYS A 15 -22.22 -6.17 7.98
CA LYS A 15 -21.21 -5.46 7.16
C LYS A 15 -21.41 -3.95 7.17
N ILE A 16 -22.65 -3.49 7.09
CA ILE A 16 -22.99 -2.05 7.17
C ILE A 16 -22.69 -1.52 8.57
N LYS A 17 -23.15 -2.21 9.61
CA LYS A 17 -22.99 -1.79 11.01
C LYS A 17 -21.53 -1.72 11.46
N TYR A 18 -20.70 -2.63 10.97
CA TYR A 18 -19.29 -2.74 11.36
C TYR A 18 -18.32 -2.20 10.30
N TRP A 19 -18.82 -1.51 9.26
CA TRP A 19 -18.00 -1.00 8.17
C TRP A 19 -16.83 -0.16 8.65
N ASP A 20 -17.05 0.77 9.58
CA ASP A 20 -15.99 1.64 10.11
C ASP A 20 -14.92 0.83 10.86
N THR A 21 -15.33 -0.17 11.66
CA THR A 21 -14.41 -1.07 12.38
C THR A 21 -13.60 -1.94 11.41
N GLU A 22 -14.25 -2.46 10.36
CA GLU A 22 -13.60 -3.23 9.31
C GLU A 22 -12.63 -2.36 8.51
N GLN A 23 -12.99 -1.10 8.22
CA GLN A 23 -12.07 -0.15 7.56
C GLN A 23 -10.80 0.06 8.38
N GLU A 24 -10.93 0.36 9.67
CA GLU A 24 -9.78 0.53 10.54
C GLU A 24 -8.95 -0.76 10.67
N TYR A 25 -9.61 -1.91 10.79
CA TYR A 25 -8.94 -3.21 10.87
C TYR A 25 -8.15 -3.49 9.59
N CYS A 26 -8.77 -3.26 8.42
CA CYS A 26 -8.10 -3.35 7.13
C CYS A 26 -6.92 -2.39 7.08
N LEU A 27 -7.09 -1.11 7.41
CA LEU A 27 -6.00 -0.13 7.38
C LEU A 27 -4.80 -0.58 8.24
N ARG A 28 -5.05 -1.00 9.49
CA ARG A 28 -4.00 -1.53 10.39
C ARG A 28 -3.30 -2.75 9.79
N ARG A 29 -4.06 -3.64 9.14
CA ARG A 29 -3.51 -4.83 8.48
C ARG A 29 -2.61 -4.47 7.30
N TRP A 30 -3.00 -3.49 6.49
CA TRP A 30 -2.22 -3.01 5.37
C TRP A 30 -0.95 -2.29 5.84
N GLN A 31 -1.05 -1.42 6.86
CA GLN A 31 0.11 -0.78 7.49
C GLN A 31 1.14 -1.81 7.96
N ARG A 32 0.69 -2.87 8.66
CA ARG A 32 1.57 -3.96 9.09
C ARG A 32 2.20 -4.72 7.92
N ALA A 33 1.43 -4.98 6.87
CA ALA A 33 1.95 -5.64 5.67
C ALA A 33 3.05 -4.81 5.01
N VAL A 34 2.86 -3.48 4.89
CA VAL A 34 3.88 -2.56 4.36
C VAL A 34 5.15 -2.59 5.22
N MET A 35 5.03 -2.51 6.55
CA MET A 35 6.19 -2.60 7.46
C MET A 35 6.96 -3.92 7.31
N ASN A 36 6.24 -5.04 7.19
CA ASN A 36 6.85 -6.36 7.00
C ASN A 36 7.65 -6.47 5.69
N PHE A 37 7.37 -5.66 4.67
CA PHE A 37 8.18 -5.57 3.46
C PHE A 37 9.31 -4.55 3.59
N ARG A 38 9.09 -3.42 4.26
CA ARG A 38 10.10 -2.35 4.42
C ARG A 38 11.29 -2.80 5.26
N LEU A 39 11.04 -3.36 6.45
CA LEU A 39 12.10 -3.68 7.41
C LEU A 39 13.17 -4.62 6.81
N PRO A 40 12.80 -5.77 6.19
CA PRO A 40 13.82 -6.65 5.62
C PRO A 40 14.60 -6.01 4.46
N ILE A 41 13.94 -5.16 3.65
CA ILE A 41 14.63 -4.48 2.55
C ILE A 41 15.66 -3.49 3.11
N GLN A 42 15.30 -2.73 4.14
CA GLN A 42 16.23 -1.80 4.80
C GLN A 42 17.41 -2.54 5.40
N GLU A 43 17.18 -3.63 6.15
CA GLU A 43 18.25 -4.46 6.73
C GLU A 43 19.23 -4.99 5.65
N ILE A 44 18.71 -5.43 4.50
CA ILE A 44 19.53 -5.89 3.37
C ILE A 44 20.38 -4.74 2.79
N LEU A 45 19.79 -3.55 2.65
CA LEU A 45 20.51 -2.39 2.10
C LEU A 45 21.55 -1.83 3.08
N GLU A 46 21.27 -1.86 4.38
CA GLU A 46 22.23 -1.50 5.44
C GLU A 46 23.41 -2.47 5.47
N ALA A 47 23.15 -3.78 5.32
CA ALA A 47 24.19 -4.80 5.25
C ALA A 47 25.02 -4.74 3.95
N SER A 48 24.49 -4.11 2.89
CA SER A 48 25.15 -4.04 1.59
C SER A 48 24.85 -2.71 0.86
N PRO A 49 25.54 -1.61 1.23
CA PRO A 49 25.29 -0.29 0.65
C PRO A 49 25.50 -0.20 -0.87
N SER A 50 26.36 -1.07 -1.43
CA SER A 50 26.57 -1.17 -2.88
C SER A 50 25.33 -1.65 -3.64
N LEU A 51 24.42 -2.35 -2.96
CA LEU A 51 23.16 -2.82 -3.55
C LEU A 51 22.15 -1.68 -3.73
N THR A 52 22.28 -0.58 -2.96
CA THR A 52 21.38 0.58 -3.03
C THR A 52 21.33 1.16 -4.44
N SER A 53 22.49 1.35 -5.09
CA SER A 53 22.55 1.86 -6.47
C SER A 53 21.77 0.96 -7.44
N PHE A 54 21.94 -0.35 -7.32
CA PHE A 54 21.20 -1.31 -8.15
C PHE A 54 19.69 -1.25 -7.91
N VAL A 55 19.25 -1.17 -6.65
CA VAL A 55 17.82 -1.07 -6.31
C VAL A 55 17.22 0.23 -6.86
N GLN A 56 17.97 1.33 -6.79
CA GLN A 56 17.58 2.61 -7.35
C GLN A 56 17.40 2.55 -8.88
N GLU A 57 18.31 1.89 -9.60
CA GLU A 57 18.21 1.69 -11.05
C GLU A 57 16.96 0.89 -11.45
N ILE A 58 16.62 -0.17 -10.68
CA ILE A 58 15.47 -1.02 -11.01
C ILE A 58 14.15 -0.53 -10.41
N PHE A 59 14.15 0.52 -9.58
CA PHE A 59 12.98 0.96 -8.81
C PHE A 59 11.75 1.25 -9.69
N VAL A 60 11.92 2.03 -10.76
CA VAL A 60 10.83 2.37 -11.70
C VAL A 60 10.27 1.11 -12.38
N LYS A 61 11.14 0.15 -12.71
CA LYS A 61 10.72 -1.14 -13.28
C LYS A 61 9.90 -1.95 -12.26
N GLN A 62 10.34 -1.98 -11.00
CA GLN A 62 9.61 -2.70 -9.95
C GLN A 62 8.28 -2.04 -9.61
N TYR A 63 8.19 -0.71 -9.61
CA TYR A 63 6.92 0.01 -9.50
C TYR A 63 5.94 -0.42 -10.58
N ARG A 64 6.37 -0.43 -11.85
CA ARG A 64 5.52 -0.88 -12.98
C ARG A 64 5.07 -2.32 -12.84
N ASN A 65 5.93 -3.21 -12.34
CA ASN A 65 5.55 -4.60 -12.05
C ASN A 65 4.51 -4.68 -10.93
N GLY A 66 4.73 -3.97 -9.83
CA GLY A 66 3.79 -3.87 -8.71
C GLY A 66 2.44 -3.33 -9.14
N ARG A 67 2.42 -2.27 -9.97
CA ARG A 67 1.19 -1.71 -10.56
C ARG A 67 0.42 -2.74 -11.38
N LYS A 68 1.10 -3.50 -12.25
CA LYS A 68 0.44 -4.57 -13.04
C LYS A 68 -0.21 -5.62 -12.15
N LEU A 69 0.51 -6.07 -11.12
CA LEU A 69 -0.01 -7.04 -10.15
C LEU A 69 -1.23 -6.48 -9.39
N PHE A 70 -1.12 -5.24 -8.90
CA PHE A 70 -2.20 -4.57 -8.17
C PHE A 70 -3.46 -4.39 -9.03
N LEU A 71 -3.32 -3.92 -10.27
CA LEU A 71 -4.46 -3.73 -11.19
C LEU A 71 -5.13 -5.07 -11.50
N SER A 72 -4.34 -6.14 -11.69
CA SER A 72 -4.89 -7.48 -11.95
C SER A 72 -5.66 -8.07 -10.77
N ALA A 73 -5.27 -7.72 -9.53
CA ALA A 73 -5.89 -8.26 -8.31
C ALA A 73 -7.06 -7.43 -7.79
N SER A 74 -7.03 -6.11 -8.00
CA SER A 74 -7.99 -5.18 -7.37
C SER A 74 -9.21 -4.85 -8.23
N GLY A 75 -9.11 -4.99 -9.57
CA GLY A 75 -10.15 -4.54 -10.49
C GLY A 75 -10.31 -3.02 -10.57
N VAL A 76 -9.40 -2.25 -9.98
CA VAL A 76 -9.37 -0.79 -10.04
C VAL A 76 -9.03 -0.33 -11.46
N SER A 77 -9.66 0.77 -11.90
CA SER A 77 -9.37 1.36 -13.22
C SER A 77 -7.90 1.78 -13.32
N PRO A 78 -7.17 1.40 -14.39
CA PRO A 78 -5.78 1.79 -14.59
C PRO A 78 -5.53 3.29 -14.55
N HIS A 79 -6.53 4.11 -14.92
CA HIS A 79 -6.44 5.57 -14.90
C HIS A 79 -6.33 6.16 -13.49
N LEU A 80 -6.72 5.42 -12.45
CA LEU A 80 -6.62 5.86 -11.06
C LEU A 80 -5.23 5.62 -10.46
N ILE A 81 -4.39 4.81 -11.12
CA ILE A 81 -3.07 4.45 -10.64
C ILE A 81 -2.02 5.00 -11.62
N PRO A 82 -1.16 5.95 -11.20
CA PRO A 82 -0.12 6.54 -12.06
C PRO A 82 0.76 5.49 -12.75
N ASP A 83 1.18 5.76 -13.99
CA ASP A 83 2.11 4.87 -14.72
C ASP A 83 3.56 4.98 -14.23
N THR A 84 3.89 6.09 -13.55
CA THR A 84 5.19 6.39 -12.96
C THR A 84 5.05 6.65 -11.46
N PRO A 85 6.05 6.25 -10.65
CA PRO A 85 6.00 6.51 -9.21
C PRO A 85 6.04 8.02 -8.93
N GLU A 86 5.15 8.49 -8.05
CA GLU A 86 5.11 9.87 -7.56
C GLU A 86 5.92 10.05 -6.27
N PHE A 87 6.74 9.06 -5.93
CA PHE A 87 7.56 9.01 -4.72
C PHE A 87 8.92 8.38 -5.04
N SER A 88 9.91 8.68 -4.23
CA SER A 88 11.27 8.16 -4.38
C SER A 88 11.45 6.78 -3.70
N LEU A 89 12.59 6.12 -3.97
CA LEU A 89 12.93 4.86 -3.28
C LEU A 89 13.08 5.10 -1.77
N GLU A 90 13.68 6.23 -1.38
CA GLU A 90 13.88 6.63 0.01
C GLU A 90 12.53 6.81 0.71
N GLN A 91 11.58 7.51 0.09
CA GLN A 91 10.22 7.64 0.61
C GLN A 91 9.49 6.29 0.67
N ALA A 92 9.67 5.43 -0.33
CA ALA A 92 9.06 4.10 -0.35
C ALA A 92 9.51 3.23 0.83
N LEU A 93 10.76 3.36 1.24
CA LEU A 93 11.38 2.59 2.32
C LEU A 93 11.28 3.27 3.69
N ASP A 94 11.02 4.58 3.76
CA ASP A 94 10.82 5.29 5.03
C ASP A 94 9.66 4.68 5.84
N GLN A 95 9.96 4.26 7.08
CA GLN A 95 9.01 3.63 7.99
C GLN A 95 7.88 4.59 8.41
N ASN A 96 8.18 5.88 8.50
CA ASN A 96 7.25 6.91 8.94
C ASN A 96 6.42 7.50 7.79
N TRP A 97 6.79 7.18 6.54
CA TRP A 97 6.10 7.71 5.37
C TRP A 97 4.89 6.85 4.99
N LEU A 98 3.71 7.48 4.95
CA LEU A 98 2.47 6.92 4.40
C LEU A 98 1.83 7.98 3.47
N PRO A 99 1.44 7.63 2.23
CA PRO A 99 0.97 8.60 1.24
C PRO A 99 -0.39 9.24 1.58
N TRP A 100 -1.12 8.70 2.56
CA TRP A 100 -2.37 9.28 3.06
C TRP A 100 -2.19 10.02 4.40
N SER A 101 -0.97 10.10 4.93
CA SER A 101 -0.72 10.88 6.14
C SER A 101 -0.80 12.38 5.81
N PRO A 102 -1.55 13.20 6.57
CA PRO A 102 -1.69 14.63 6.31
C PRO A 102 -0.37 15.41 6.33
N ASP A 103 0.67 14.87 6.98
CA ASP A 103 1.99 15.50 7.06
C ASP A 103 2.83 15.35 5.78
N ALA A 104 2.44 14.47 4.84
CA ALA A 104 3.22 14.20 3.63
C ALA A 104 3.10 15.29 2.54
N THR A 105 2.22 16.28 2.72
CA THR A 105 1.93 17.30 1.68
C THR A 105 2.51 18.69 2.01
N SER A 106 3.31 18.82 3.07
CA SER A 106 3.76 20.14 3.54
C SER A 106 5.25 20.15 3.87
N GLU A 107 6.12 20.16 2.86
CA GLU A 107 7.40 20.88 2.93
C GLU A 107 8.06 20.88 1.55
N GLY A 108 7.83 21.96 0.79
CA GLY A 108 8.29 22.07 -0.59
C GLY A 108 7.96 23.39 -1.25
N THR A 109 8.04 24.52 -0.54
CA THR A 109 8.20 25.84 -1.16
C THR A 109 9.25 26.63 -0.38
N ALA A 110 10.33 26.91 -1.10
CA ALA A 110 11.55 27.57 -0.69
C ALA A 110 11.34 28.98 -0.11
N GLN A 111 12.27 29.37 0.77
CA GLN A 111 12.76 30.73 0.92
C GLN A 111 14.23 30.76 0.54
#